data_AF-Q1IM08-F1
#
_entry.id   AF-Q1IM08-F1
#
_cell.length_a   1.000
_cell.length_b   1.000
_cell.length_c   1.000
_cell.angle_alpha   90.00
_cell.angle_beta   90.00
_cell.angle_gamma   90.00
#
_symmetry.space_group_name_H-M   'P 1'
#
loop_
_entity.id
_entity.type
_entity.pdbx_description
1 polymer ?
#
loop_
_entity_poly.entity_id
_entity_poly.type
_entity_poly.pdbx_seq_one_letter_code
_entity_poly.pdbx_strand_id
1 'polypeptide(L)' 'MGFMNPCLELNGMAERELTSFYAAVKKMFGREEAERSAKEWIGEISSAARVPRSLREWREISVNVAKRVALRLETVGAA' A
#
# COMPACT_ATOMS: atom_id res chain seq x y z
N MET A 1 -28.96 8.46 14.33
CA MET A 1 -27.56 8.01 14.37
C MET A 1 -27.43 6.85 13.40
N GLY A 2 -26.85 7.07 12.23
CA GLY A 2 -26.64 6.00 11.25
C GLY A 2 -25.52 5.08 11.74
N PHE A 3 -25.78 3.77 11.78
CA PHE A 3 -24.73 2.79 12.02
C PHE A 3 -23.75 2.86 10.85
N MET A 4 -22.64 3.56 11.05
CA MET A 4 -21.52 3.57 10.14
C MET A 4 -20.99 2.14 10.06
N ASN A 5 -21.08 1.53 8.89
CA ASN A 5 -20.69 0.14 8.68
C ASN A 5 -19.15 0.06 8.79
N PRO A 6 -18.58 -0.62 9.80
CA PRO A 6 -17.14 -0.64 10.03
C PRO A 6 -16.35 -1.14 8.82
N CYS A 7 -16.94 -2.04 8.01
CA CYS A 7 -16.30 -2.49 6.78
C CYS A 7 -16.18 -1.37 5.74
N LEU A 8 -17.15 -0.46 5.64
CA LEU A 8 -17.08 0.69 4.73
C LEU A 8 -15.97 1.67 5.14
N GLU A 9 -15.79 1.89 6.43
CA GLU A 9 -14.70 2.75 6.92
C GLU A 9 -13.32 2.14 6.66
N LEU A 10 -13.15 0.85 6.96
CA LEU A 10 -11.90 0.15 6.70
C LEU A 10 -11.56 0.14 5.21
N ASN A 11 -12.55 -0.09 4.34
CA ASN A 11 -12.36 -0.02 2.90
C ASN A 11 -11.98 1.40 2.45
N GLY A 12 -12.66 2.44 2.96
CA GLY A 12 -12.33 3.83 2.64
C GLY A 12 -10.93 4.25 3.11
N MET A 13 -10.45 3.76 4.25
CA MET A 13 -9.07 3.98 4.70
C MET A 13 -8.06 3.27 3.81
N ALA A 14 -8.34 2.01 3.45
CA ALA A 14 -7.50 1.22 2.56
C ALA A 14 -7.34 1.90 1.19
N GLU A 15 -8.46 2.32 0.59
CA GLU A 15 -8.48 3.00 -0.72
C GLU A 15 -7.69 4.31 -0.68
N ARG A 16 -7.86 5.12 0.36
CA ARG A 16 -7.13 6.39 0.52
C ARG A 16 -5.62 6.17 0.66
N GLU A 17 -5.22 5.23 1.52
CA GLU A 17 -3.80 4.95 1.73
C GLU A 17 -3.15 4.33 0.48
N LEU A 18 -3.81 3.38 -0.19
CA LEU A 18 -3.32 2.82 -1.45
C LEU A 18 -3.22 3.88 -2.56
N THR A 19 -4.23 4.75 -2.69
CA THR A 19 -4.22 5.83 -3.68
C THR A 19 -3.06 6.80 -3.44
N SER A 20 -2.84 7.19 -2.18
CA SER A 20 -1.74 8.08 -1.80
C SER A 20 -0.39 7.43 -2.09
N PHE A 21 -0.21 6.17 -1.67
CA PHE A 21 1.00 5.40 -1.91
C PHE A 21 1.28 5.23 -3.41
N TYR A 22 0.29 4.79 -4.20
CA TYR A 22 0.41 4.63 -5.64
C TYR A 22 0.80 5.93 -6.34
N ALA A 23 0.17 7.05 -5.98
CA ALA A 23 0.48 8.35 -6.54
C ALA A 23 1.93 8.77 -6.24
N ALA A 24 2.42 8.51 -5.03
CA ALA A 24 3.80 8.79 -4.64
C ALA A 24 4.80 7.94 -5.44
N VAL A 25 4.59 6.62 -5.49
CA VAL A 25 5.46 5.70 -6.26
C VAL A 25 5.44 6.04 -7.75
N LYS A 26 4.26 6.32 -8.32
CA LYS A 26 4.11 6.73 -9.72
C LYS A 26 4.89 8.00 -10.04
N LYS A 27 4.85 8.98 -9.13
CA LYS A 27 5.56 10.24 -9.29
C LYS A 27 7.08 10.06 -9.23
N MET A 28 7.58 9.16 -8.38
CA MET A 28 9.01 8.99 -8.15
C MET A 28 9.68 7.98 -9.08
N PHE A 29 8.98 6.89 -9.43
CA PHE A 29 9.57 5.72 -10.08
C PHE A 29 8.82 5.28 -11.34
N GLY A 30 7.78 6.03 -11.74
CA GLY A 30 7.01 5.75 -12.94
C GLY A 30 5.86 4.78 -12.73
N ARG A 31 5.04 4.62 -13.78
CA ARG A 31 3.78 3.88 -13.74
C ARG A 31 3.97 2.39 -13.48
N GLU A 32 4.96 1.77 -14.11
CA GLU A 32 5.20 0.33 -14.00
C GLU A 32 5.51 -0.09 -12.56
N GLU A 33 6.41 0.65 -11.89
CA GLU A 33 6.74 0.37 -10.50
C GLU A 33 5.57 0.67 -9.56
N ALA A 34 4.75 1.67 -9.87
CA ALA A 34 3.53 1.94 -9.11
C ALA A 34 2.51 0.80 -9.22
N GLU A 35 2.27 0.26 -10.42
CA GLU A 35 1.35 -0.85 -10.64
C GLU A 35 1.86 -2.14 -9.96
N ARG A 36 3.17 -2.41 -10.04
CA ARG A 36 3.79 -3.52 -9.31
C ARG A 36 3.63 -3.37 -7.80
N SER A 37 3.93 -2.18 -7.28
CA SER A 37 3.85 -1.89 -5.84
C SER A 37 2.41 -1.96 -5.32
N ALA A 38 1.42 -1.54 -6.11
CA ALA A 38 0.01 -1.68 -5.74
C ALA A 38 -0.41 -3.16 -5.62
N LYS A 39 0.03 -4.02 -6.54
CA LYS A 39 -0.22 -5.47 -6.47
C LYS A 39 0.39 -6.10 -5.22
N GLU A 40 1.62 -5.71 -4.89
CA GLU A 40 2.30 -6.16 -3.67
C GLU A 40 1.58 -5.67 -2.40
N TRP A 41 1.14 -4.42 -2.38
CA TRP A 41 0.38 -3.85 -1.28
C TRP A 41 -0.94 -4.58 -1.03
N ILE A 42 -1.66 -4.93 -2.10
CA ILE A 42 -2.87 -5.76 -2.00
C ILE A 42 -2.52 -7.17 -1.51
N GLY A 43 -1.41 -7.76 -1.98
CA GLY A 43 -0.93 -9.06 -1.54
C GLY A 43 -0.56 -9.13 -0.04
N GLU A 44 -0.01 -8.06 0.53
CA GLU A 44 0.25 -7.96 1.98
C GLU A 44 -1.03 -8.05 2.81
N ILE A 45 -2.13 -7.49 2.31
CA ILE A 45 -3.43 -7.57 2.99
C ILE A 45 -3.99 -8.99 2.89
N SER A 46 -3.90 -9.60 1.70
CA SER A 46 -4.39 -10.96 1.48
C SER A 46 -3.63 -12.02 2.29
N SER A 47 -2.36 -11.75 2.63
CA SER A 47 -1.53 -12.63 3.46
C SER A 47 -1.58 -12.30 4.96
N ALA A 48 -2.17 -11.17 5.34
CA ALA A 48 -2.29 -10.78 6.74
C ALA A 48 -3.32 -11.66 7.48
N ALA A 49 -2.99 -12.06 8.71
CA ALA A 49 -3.89 -12.82 9.58
C ALA A 49 -5.17 -12.07 9.95
N ARG A 50 -5.18 -10.73 9.82
CA ARG A 50 -6.34 -9.87 10.00
C ARG A 50 -6.24 -8.63 9.13
N VAL A 51 -7.41 -8.09 8.76
CA VAL A 51 -7.50 -6.79 8.10
C VAL A 51 -7.01 -5.69 9.07
N PRO A 52 -6.20 -4.73 8.58
CA PRO A 52 -5.84 -3.54 9.34
C PRO A 52 -7.08 -2.78 9.83
N ARG A 53 -7.06 -2.33 11.08
CA ARG A 53 -8.18 -1.65 11.75
C ARG A 53 -7.95 -0.17 12.02
N SER A 54 -6.76 0.33 11.69
CA SER A 54 -6.39 1.72 11.92
C SER A 54 -5.52 2.25 10.79
N LEU A 55 -5.51 3.58 10.65
CA LEU A 55 -4.65 4.27 9.69
C LEU A 55 -3.16 3.91 9.85
N ARG A 56 -2.72 3.71 11.10
CA ARG A 56 -1.34 3.31 11.40
C ARG A 56 -1.03 1.94 10.79
N GLU A 57 -1.91 0.95 10.97
CA GLU A 57 -1.71 -0.39 10.44
C GLU A 57 -1.74 -0.38 8.90
N TRP A 58 -2.59 0.43 8.26
CA TRP A 58 -2.56 0.64 6.81
C TRP A 58 -1.22 1.22 6.32
N ARG A 59 -0.67 2.20 7.07
CA ARG A 59 0.63 2.80 6.75
C ARG A 59 1.79 1.82 6.92
N GLU A 60 1.72 0.91 7.89
CA GLU A 60 2.72 -0.14 8.08
C GLU A 60 2.84 -1.03 6.83
N ILE A 61 1.72 -1.34 6.17
CA ILE A 61 1.73 -2.03 4.87
C ILE A 61 2.46 -1.20 3.81
N SER A 62 2.12 0.08 3.66
CA SER A 62 2.77 0.98 2.70
C SER A 62 4.29 1.07 2.93
N VAL A 63 4.73 1.12 4.19
CA VAL A 63 6.16 1.12 4.57
C VAL A 63 6.84 -0.19 4.19
N ASN A 64 6.19 -1.34 4.44
CA ASN A 64 6.77 -2.65 4.09
C ASN A 64 6.93 -2.80 2.59
N VAL A 65 5.94 -2.38 1.80
CA VAL A 65 6.05 -2.39 0.33
C VAL A 65 7.09 -1.40 -0.15
N ALA A 66 7.16 -0.19 0.44
CA ALA A 66 8.19 0.80 0.09
C ALA A 66 9.61 0.26 0.31
N LYS A 67 9.86 -0.54 1.36
CA LYS A 67 11.15 -1.22 1.56
C LYS A 67 11.47 -2.17 0.41
N ARG A 68 10.49 -2.91 -0.11
CA ARG A 68 10.67 -3.81 -1.26
C ARG A 68 10.96 -3.02 -2.54
N VAL A 69 10.27 -1.90 -2.75
CA VAL A 69 10.56 -0.96 -3.85
C VAL A 69 12.01 -0.48 -3.77
N ALA A 70 12.44 -0.01 -2.59
CA ALA A 70 13.80 0.47 -2.38
C ALA A 70 14.84 -0.62 -2.71
N LEU A 71 14.69 -1.83 -2.15
CA LEU A 71 15.58 -2.95 -2.42
C LEU A 71 15.65 -3.30 -3.91
N ARG A 72 14.50 -3.31 -4.61
CA ARG A 72 14.47 -3.57 -6.06
C ARG A 72 15.25 -2.51 -6.83
N LEU A 73 15.04 -1.23 -6.53
CA LEU A 73 15.68 -0.14 -7.27
C LEU A 73 17.18 -0.04 -6.97
N GLU A 74 17.60 -0.36 -5.73
CA GLU A 74 19.02 -0.49 -5.37
C GLU A 74 19.70 -1.60 -6.20
N THR A 75 19.04 -2.75 -6.39
CA THR A 75 19.61 -3.85 -7.18
C THR A 75 19.71 -3.56 -8.69
N VAL A 76 18.90 -2.62 -9.21
CA VAL A 76 18.94 -2.20 -10.63
C VAL A 76 20.02 -1.13 -10.86
N GLY A 77 20.37 -0.34 -9.84
CA GLY A 77 21.42 0.69 -9.95
C GLY A 77 22.87 0.17 -9.84
N ALA A 78 23.07 -1.11 -9.55
CA ALA A 78 24.37 -1.75 -9.38
C ALA A 78 24.84 -2.60 -10.60
N ALA A 79 24.10 -2.54 -11.71
CA ALA A 79 24.39 -3.28 -12.95
C ALA A 79 24.94 -2.38 -14.06
#